data_AF-A0A0A9XH31-F1
#
_entry.id   AF-A0A0A9XH31-F1
#
_cell.length_a   1.000
_cell.length_b   1.000
_cell.length_c   1.000
_cell.angle_alpha   90.00
_cell.angle_beta   90.00
_cell.angle_gamma   90.00
#
_symmetry.space_group_name_H-M   'P 1'
#
loop_
_entity.id
_entity.type
_entity.pdbx_description
1 polymer ?
#
loop_
_entity_poly.entity_id
_entity_poly.type
_entity_poly.pdbx_seq_one_letter_code
_entity_poly.pdbx_strand_id
1 'polypeptide(L)'
;MMMLPFLGTGFALLRYNWYPASIFVGDSYCYFSGVTIAAVGILGHFSKTLILFLLPQIINFLYSCPQLFYIYPCPRHRLPNIDPKTNLRIPSTFTYRGKEYSNMTLINLFLRVFGPSTEEQLTTNLLVLQVICCVFGVFLRYYVGSYWIYKETIPTIYPVIRNTFPLSLLN
;
A
#
# COMPACT_ATOMS: atom_id res chain seq x y z
N MET A 1 -0.35 17.57 11.82
CA MET A 1 0.21 17.34 13.17
C MET A 1 0.18 15.88 13.60
N MET A 2 -0.81 15.07 13.20
CA MET A 2 -0.90 13.62 13.53
C MET A 2 0.27 12.75 13.03
N MET A 3 0.96 13.14 11.94
CA MET A 3 1.99 12.31 11.32
C MET A 3 3.31 12.25 12.11
N LEU A 4 3.70 13.33 12.79
CA LEU A 4 4.94 13.37 13.55
C LEU A 4 4.95 12.37 14.73
N PRO A 5 3.93 12.34 15.62
CA PRO A 5 3.86 11.32 16.67
C PRO A 5 3.65 9.91 16.09
N PHE A 6 2.90 9.76 15.00
CA PHE A 6 2.72 8.47 14.31
C PHE A 6 4.05 7.88 13.82
N LEU A 7 4.92 8.71 13.23
CA LEU A 7 6.26 8.28 12.83
C LEU A 7 7.14 7.95 14.05
N GLY A 8 7.08 8.76 15.10
CA GLY A 8 7.84 8.51 16.34
C GLY A 8 7.51 7.16 16.98
N THR A 9 6.22 6.86 17.14
CA THR A 9 5.78 5.56 17.70
C THR A 9 6.06 4.41 16.74
N GLY A 10 5.91 4.63 15.42
CA GLY A 10 6.25 3.65 14.40
C GLY A 10 7.74 3.27 14.39
N PHE A 11 8.66 4.24 14.51
CA PHE A 11 10.10 3.97 14.59
C PHE A 11 10.48 3.24 15.88
N ALA A 12 9.88 3.63 17.01
CA ALA A 12 10.09 2.93 18.28
C ALA A 12 9.64 1.46 18.20
N LEU A 13 8.47 1.20 17.60
CA LEU A 13 7.97 -0.15 17.39
C LEU A 13 8.85 -0.94 16.41
N LEU A 14 9.28 -0.31 15.32
CA LEU A 14 10.15 -0.91 14.33
C LEU A 14 11.48 -1.37 14.94
N ARG A 15 12.05 -0.62 15.90
CA ARG A 15 13.31 -0.99 16.57
C ARG A 15 13.26 -2.36 17.26
N TYR A 16 12.09 -2.75 17.79
CA TYR A 16 11.89 -4.04 18.47
C TYR A 16 11.25 -5.11 17.56
N ASN A 17 10.61 -4.69 16.47
CA ASN A 17 10.01 -5.59 15.49
C ASN A 17 10.95 -5.93 14.31
N TRP A 18 12.04 -5.19 14.12
CA TRP A 18 13.06 -5.49 13.11
C TRP A 18 13.66 -6.88 13.34
N TYR A 19 14.06 -7.54 12.26
CA TYR A 19 14.62 -8.89 12.32
C TYR A 19 15.90 -8.93 13.18
N PRO A 20 16.04 -9.87 14.14
CA PRO A 20 15.03 -10.84 14.60
C PRO A 20 13.98 -10.20 15.53
N ALA A 21 12.69 -10.39 15.21
CA ALA A 21 11.58 -9.72 15.90
C ALA A 21 11.46 -10.16 17.37
N SER A 22 11.55 -9.20 18.29
CA SER A 22 11.35 -9.42 19.74
C SER A 22 9.88 -9.25 20.15
N ILE A 23 9.15 -8.38 19.45
CA ILE A 23 7.71 -8.16 19.63
C ILE A 23 7.00 -8.15 18.28
N PHE A 24 5.74 -8.57 18.27
CA PHE A 24 4.86 -8.48 17.10
C PHE A 24 3.90 -7.32 17.24
N VAL A 25 3.64 -6.63 16.12
CA VAL A 25 2.75 -5.46 16.09
C VAL A 25 1.27 -5.83 16.22
N GLY A 26 0.90 -7.00 15.69
CA GLY A 26 -0.47 -7.52 15.71
C GLY A 26 -1.49 -6.68 14.91
N ASP A 27 -2.76 -7.08 14.99
CA ASP A 27 -3.86 -6.40 14.31
C ASP A 27 -4.07 -4.97 14.85
N SER A 28 -3.75 -4.73 16.12
CA SER A 28 -3.89 -3.42 16.77
C SER A 28 -3.13 -2.33 16.03
N TYR A 29 -1.86 -2.57 15.68
CA TYR A 29 -1.06 -1.58 14.94
C TYR A 29 -1.51 -1.44 13.48
N CYS A 30 -1.95 -2.53 12.85
CA CYS A 30 -2.50 -2.50 11.49
C CYS A 30 -3.77 -1.63 11.43
N TYR A 31 -4.70 -1.78 12.38
CA TYR A 31 -5.89 -0.93 12.45
C TYR A 31 -5.53 0.52 12.79
N PHE A 32 -4.65 0.73 13.77
CA PHE A 32 -4.21 2.07 14.18
C PHE A 32 -3.55 2.84 13.02
N SER A 33 -2.59 2.22 12.33
CA SER A 33 -1.90 2.83 11.18
C SER A 33 -2.85 3.10 10.02
N GLY A 34 -3.72 2.14 9.67
CA GLY A 34 -4.71 2.31 8.60
C GLY A 34 -5.67 3.47 8.87
N VAL A 35 -6.25 3.55 10.07
CA VAL A 35 -7.16 4.64 10.46
C VAL A 35 -6.44 5.98 10.47
N THR A 36 -5.22 6.04 11.00
CA THR A 36 -4.42 7.28 11.06
C THR A 36 -4.09 7.80 9.66
N ILE A 37 -3.61 6.93 8.78
CA ILE A 37 -3.27 7.27 7.39
C ILE A 37 -4.52 7.71 6.62
N ALA A 38 -5.64 6.99 6.77
CA ALA A 38 -6.91 7.35 6.13
C ALA A 38 -7.46 8.70 6.63
N ALA A 39 -7.47 8.93 7.94
CA ALA A 39 -7.98 10.17 8.53
C ALA A 39 -7.20 11.39 8.03
N VAL A 40 -5.87 11.32 8.00
CA VAL A 40 -5.05 12.43 7.49
C VAL A 40 -5.23 12.61 5.98
N GLY A 41 -5.38 11.53 5.20
CA GLY A 41 -5.67 11.63 3.77
C GLY A 41 -6.98 12.32 3.45
N ILE A 42 -8.05 11.96 4.18
CA ILE A 42 -9.40 12.52 4.03
C ILE A 42 -9.44 13.97 4.48
N LEU A 43 -9.00 14.27 5.71
CA LEU A 43 -9.03 15.63 6.26
C LEU A 43 -8.08 16.58 5.54
N GLY A 44 -6.98 16.06 4.98
CA GLY A 44 -6.03 16.83 4.19
C GLY A 44 -6.43 17.00 2.72
N HIS A 45 -7.57 16.45 2.28
CA HIS A 45 -8.04 16.48 0.89
C HIS A 45 -7.03 15.95 -0.14
N PHE A 46 -6.15 15.03 0.25
CA PHE A 46 -5.14 14.42 -0.64
C PHE A 46 -5.31 12.91 -0.80
N SER A 47 -6.50 12.36 -0.53
CA SER A 47 -6.82 10.93 -0.64
C SER A 47 -6.38 10.30 -1.97
N LYS A 48 -6.47 11.04 -3.09
CA LYS A 48 -6.03 10.58 -4.41
C LYS A 48 -4.51 10.32 -4.46
N THR A 49 -3.71 11.19 -3.84
CA THR A 49 -2.26 10.97 -3.72
C THR A 49 -1.97 9.82 -2.76
N LEU A 50 -2.72 9.71 -1.66
CA LEU A 50 -2.49 8.66 -0.67
C LEU A 50 -2.66 7.25 -1.28
N ILE A 51 -3.65 7.07 -2.16
CA ILE A 51 -3.86 5.82 -2.91
C ILE A 51 -2.63 5.45 -3.75
N LEU A 52 -1.93 6.43 -4.34
CA LEU A 52 -0.69 6.18 -5.10
C LEU A 52 0.45 5.69 -4.20
N PHE A 53 0.53 6.18 -2.96
CA PHE A 53 1.53 5.70 -2.00
C PHE A 53 1.21 4.29 -1.47
N LEU A 54 -0.06 3.92 -1.42
CA LEU A 54 -0.53 2.60 -0.98
C LEU A 54 -0.57 1.56 -2.11
N LEU A 55 0.11 1.81 -3.22
CA LEU A 55 0.05 0.97 -4.41
C LEU A 55 0.47 -0.49 -4.17
N PRO A 56 1.57 -0.79 -3.44
CA PRO A 56 1.91 -2.18 -3.10
C PRO A 56 0.83 -2.88 -2.27
N GLN A 57 0.20 -2.18 -1.32
CA GLN A 57 -0.88 -2.71 -0.48
C GLN A 57 -2.14 -2.99 -1.33
N ILE A 58 -2.48 -2.09 -2.24
CA ILE A 58 -3.62 -2.26 -3.16
C ILE A 58 -3.37 -3.44 -4.10
N ILE A 59 -2.19 -3.56 -4.69
CA ILE A 59 -1.84 -4.69 -5.56
C ILE A 59 -1.92 -6.01 -4.77
N ASN A 60 -1.36 -6.06 -3.56
CA ASN A 60 -1.46 -7.23 -2.71
C ASN A 60 -2.92 -7.60 -2.41
N PHE A 61 -3.77 -6.61 -2.10
CA PHE A 61 -5.19 -6.82 -1.86
C PHE A 61 -5.91 -7.37 -3.09
N LEU A 62 -5.76 -6.72 -4.25
CA LEU A 62 -6.39 -7.14 -5.51
C LEU A 62 -5.94 -8.54 -5.94
N TYR A 63 -4.66 -8.85 -5.79
CA TYR A 63 -4.13 -10.18 -6.06
C TYR A 63 -4.68 -11.23 -5.08
N SER A 64 -4.92 -10.84 -3.82
CA SER A 64 -5.48 -11.71 -2.79
C SER A 64 -7.01 -11.87 -2.88
N CYS A 65 -7.72 -11.03 -3.65
CA CYS A 65 -9.19 -11.02 -3.72
C CYS A 65 -9.81 -12.39 -4.03
N PRO A 66 -9.32 -13.18 -5.01
CA PRO A 66 -9.93 -14.49 -5.30
C PRO A 66 -9.89 -15.47 -4.11
N GLN A 67 -8.83 -15.41 -3.29
CA GLN A 67 -8.77 -16.19 -2.05
C GLN A 67 -9.64 -15.55 -0.95
N LEU A 68 -9.67 -14.22 -0.84
CA LEU A 68 -10.42 -13.51 0.21
C LEU A 68 -11.94 -13.67 0.06
N PHE A 69 -12.45 -13.71 -1.18
CA PHE A 69 -13.86 -13.95 -1.48
C PHE A 69 -14.20 -15.44 -1.59
N TYR A 70 -13.30 -16.34 -1.18
CA TYR A 70 -13.49 -17.79 -1.19
C TYR A 70 -13.81 -18.39 -2.57
N ILE A 71 -13.41 -17.73 -3.66
CA ILE A 71 -13.47 -18.31 -5.01
C ILE A 71 -12.49 -19.49 -5.10
N TYR A 72 -11.33 -19.32 -4.47
CA TYR A 72 -10.35 -20.38 -4.20
C TYR A 72 -10.27 -20.66 -2.69
N PRO A 73 -9.88 -21.88 -2.27
CA PRO A 73 -9.67 -22.17 -0.86
C PRO A 73 -8.61 -21.21 -0.28
N CYS A 74 -8.94 -20.62 0.87
CA CYS A 74 -8.08 -19.68 1.56
C CYS A 74 -7.51 -20.34 2.82
N PRO A 75 -6.23 -20.75 2.83
CA PRO A 75 -5.58 -21.23 4.03
C PRO A 75 -5.56 -20.13 5.11
N ARG A 76 -5.62 -20.53 6.38
CA ARG A 76 -5.58 -19.60 7.52
C ARG A 76 -4.30 -18.75 7.54
N HIS A 77 -3.16 -19.37 7.23
CA HIS A 77 -1.86 -18.71 7.15
C HIS A 77 -1.37 -18.74 5.69
N ARG A 78 -1.10 -17.56 5.12
CA ARG A 78 -0.65 -17.38 3.73
C ARG A 78 0.79 -16.87 3.62
N LEU A 79 1.53 -16.98 4.72
CA LEU A 79 2.94 -16.59 4.83
C LEU A 79 3.83 -17.64 4.13
N PRO A 80 5.01 -17.25 3.62
CA PRO A 80 5.98 -18.18 3.06
C PRO A 80 6.42 -19.26 4.04
N ASN A 81 6.62 -20.47 3.53
CA ASN A 81 7.16 -21.59 4.30
C ASN A 81 8.68 -21.42 4.48
N ILE A 82 9.24 -22.10 5.49
CA ILE A 82 10.69 -22.13 5.75
C ILE A 82 11.20 -23.49 5.26
N ASP A 83 12.26 -23.48 4.46
CA ASP A 83 13.02 -24.70 4.20
C ASP A 83 14.00 -24.95 5.36
N PRO A 84 13.86 -26.05 6.13
CA PRO A 84 14.71 -26.32 7.28
C PRO A 84 16.19 -26.54 6.93
N LYS A 85 16.51 -26.85 5.67
CA LYS A 85 17.89 -27.11 5.25
C LYS A 85 18.65 -25.84 4.91
N THR A 86 18.00 -24.90 4.24
CA THR A 86 18.62 -23.66 3.75
C THR A 86 18.27 -22.43 4.59
N ASN A 87 17.27 -22.55 5.47
CA ASN A 87 16.69 -21.45 6.26
C ASN A 87 16.18 -20.29 5.40
N LEU A 88 15.82 -20.58 4.14
CA LEU A 88 15.25 -19.63 3.20
C LEU A 88 13.72 -19.72 3.21
N ARG A 89 13.10 -18.60 2.83
CA ARG A 89 11.65 -18.50 2.65
C ARG A 89 11.28 -18.98 1.26
N ILE A 90 10.41 -19.99 1.21
CA ILE A 90 9.86 -20.57 -0.01
C ILE A 90 8.37 -20.18 -0.14
N PRO A 91 7.86 -19.99 -1.37
CA PRO A 91 6.46 -19.63 -1.58
C PRO A 91 5.54 -20.73 -1.04
N SER A 92 4.53 -20.33 -0.26
CA SER A 92 3.54 -21.26 0.27
C SER A 92 2.52 -21.64 -0.80
N THR A 93 2.08 -22.91 -0.80
CA THR A 93 1.14 -23.45 -1.79
C THR A 93 -0.17 -23.90 -1.15
N PHE A 94 -1.22 -24.03 -1.96
CA PHE A 94 -2.52 -24.59 -1.61
C PHE A 94 -3.00 -25.56 -2.70
N THR A 95 -3.76 -26.58 -2.33
CA THR A 95 -4.30 -27.57 -3.25
C THR A 95 -5.69 -27.16 -3.73
N TYR A 96 -5.94 -27.24 -5.04
CA TYR A 96 -7.24 -27.01 -5.63
C TYR A 96 -7.46 -27.95 -6.80
N ARG A 97 -8.54 -28.75 -6.76
CA ARG A 97 -8.89 -29.72 -7.81
C ARG A 97 -7.73 -30.64 -8.22
N GLY A 98 -6.94 -31.11 -7.24
CA GLY A 98 -5.81 -32.01 -7.47
C GLY A 98 -4.54 -31.36 -8.04
N LYS A 99 -4.50 -30.03 -8.17
CA LYS A 99 -3.30 -29.27 -8.56
C LYS A 99 -2.85 -28.36 -7.42
N GLU A 100 -1.54 -28.16 -7.31
CA GLU A 100 -0.95 -27.21 -6.37
C GLU A 100 -0.77 -25.84 -7.00
N TYR A 101 -1.21 -24.81 -6.28
CA TYR A 101 -1.08 -23.42 -6.68
C TYR A 101 -0.38 -22.63 -5.58
N SER A 102 0.41 -21.62 -5.95
CA SER A 102 1.00 -20.69 -4.96
C SER A 102 -0.09 -19.82 -4.33
N ASN A 103 0.02 -19.57 -3.04
CA ASN A 103 -0.84 -18.61 -2.34
C ASN A 103 -0.76 -17.23 -2.99
N MET A 104 -1.91 -16.57 -3.10
CA MET A 104 -2.06 -15.34 -3.86
C MET A 104 -1.76 -14.13 -2.97
N THR A 105 -0.49 -13.94 -2.63
CA THR A 105 -0.02 -12.75 -1.92
C THR A 105 1.18 -12.15 -2.63
N LEU A 106 1.39 -10.84 -2.48
CA LEU A 106 2.53 -10.14 -3.06
C LEU A 106 3.86 -10.73 -2.59
N ILE A 107 3.92 -11.21 -1.35
CA ILE A 107 5.11 -11.85 -0.76
C ILE A 107 5.45 -13.15 -1.49
N ASN A 108 4.47 -14.04 -1.71
CA ASN A 108 4.70 -15.29 -2.44
C ASN A 108 4.98 -15.02 -3.92
N LEU A 109 4.35 -14.00 -4.52
CA LEU A 109 4.66 -13.56 -5.87
C LEU A 109 6.11 -13.06 -5.98
N PHE A 110 6.57 -12.26 -5.01
CA PHE A 110 7.95 -11.78 -4.97
C PHE A 110 8.94 -12.93 -4.89
N LEU A 111 8.71 -13.91 -4.01
CA LEU A 111 9.55 -15.12 -3.92
C LEU A 111 9.51 -15.99 -5.18
N ARG A 112 8.38 -15.99 -5.91
CA ARG A 112 8.28 -16.72 -7.17
C ARG A 112 9.07 -16.05 -8.30
N VAL A 113 9.16 -14.72 -8.30
CA VAL A 113 9.86 -13.95 -9.33
C VAL A 113 11.36 -13.88 -9.05
N PHE A 114 11.75 -13.60 -7.81
CA PHE A 114 13.16 -13.39 -7.42
C PHE A 114 13.83 -14.63 -6.83
N GLY A 115 13.06 -15.67 -6.51
CA GLY A 115 13.55 -16.90 -5.90
C GLY A 115 13.54 -16.90 -4.36
N PRO A 116 13.95 -18.02 -3.74
CA PRO A 116 14.00 -18.15 -2.29
C PRO A 116 14.98 -17.16 -1.67
N SER A 117 14.56 -16.47 -0.60
CA SER A 117 15.35 -15.43 0.07
C SER A 117 15.24 -15.57 1.58
N THR A 118 16.19 -15.00 2.33
CA THR A 118 16.06 -14.92 3.80
C THR A 118 14.91 -13.98 4.18
N GLU A 119 14.38 -14.13 5.39
CA GLU A 119 13.28 -13.29 5.90
C GLU A 119 13.67 -11.81 5.98
N GLU A 120 14.90 -11.52 6.42
CA GLU A 120 15.43 -10.16 6.51
C GLU A 120 15.54 -9.50 5.13
N GLN A 121 16.13 -10.23 4.17
CA GLN A 121 16.26 -9.74 2.79
C GLN A 121 14.91 -9.55 2.13
N LEU A 122 13.98 -10.50 2.31
CA LEU A 122 12.62 -10.41 1.77
C LEU A 122 11.90 -9.16 2.31
N THR A 123 11.97 -8.93 3.62
CA THR A 123 11.33 -7.77 4.26
C THR A 123 11.97 -6.47 3.79
N THR A 124 13.30 -6.42 3.73
CA THR A 124 14.05 -5.25 3.24
C THR A 124 13.72 -4.95 1.79
N ASN A 125 13.65 -5.96 0.93
CA ASN A 125 13.30 -5.79 -0.49
C ASN A 125 11.87 -5.27 -0.67
N LEU A 126 10.92 -5.73 0.14
CA LEU A 126 9.55 -5.23 0.12
C LEU A 126 9.47 -3.77 0.61
N LEU A 127 10.28 -3.38 1.60
CA LEU A 127 10.40 -1.99 2.03
C LEU A 127 11.02 -1.11 0.93
N VAL A 128 12.05 -1.61 0.23
CA VAL A 128 12.64 -0.91 -0.93
C VAL A 128 11.59 -0.73 -2.04
N LEU A 129 10.82 -1.78 -2.36
CA LEU A 129 9.71 -1.69 -3.31
C LEU A 129 8.70 -0.61 -2.87
N GLN A 130 8.35 -0.56 -1.59
CA GLN A 130 7.46 0.46 -1.04
C GLN A 130 8.01 1.87 -1.22
N VAL A 131 9.29 2.09 -0.93
CA VAL A 131 9.95 3.39 -1.13
C VAL A 131 9.96 3.78 -2.60
N ILE A 132 10.28 2.85 -3.50
CA ILE A 132 10.25 3.09 -4.96
C ILE A 132 8.84 3.51 -5.41
N CYS A 133 7.80 2.81 -4.97
CA CYS A 133 6.41 3.17 -5.28
C CYS A 133 6.03 4.54 -4.71
N CYS A 134 6.48 4.90 -3.50
CA CYS A 134 6.27 6.22 -2.93
C CYS A 134 6.97 7.33 -3.74
N VAL A 135 8.23 7.14 -4.12
CA VAL A 135 8.99 8.08 -4.94
C VAL A 135 8.31 8.26 -6.30
N PHE A 136 7.89 7.15 -6.93
CA PHE A 136 7.13 7.19 -8.18
C PHE A 136 5.79 7.93 -8.01
N GLY A 137 5.09 7.72 -6.90
CA GLY A 137 3.85 8.45 -6.58
C GLY A 137 4.07 9.95 -6.41
N VAL A 138 5.17 10.37 -5.78
CA VAL A 138 5.55 11.79 -5.65
C VAL A 138 5.90 12.37 -7.01
N PHE A 139 6.67 11.63 -7.82
CA PHE A 139 6.99 12.01 -9.19
C PHE A 139 5.72 12.23 -10.01
N LEU A 140 4.81 11.24 -10.04
CA LEU A 140 3.52 11.38 -10.74
C LEU A 140 2.72 12.56 -10.23
N ARG A 141 2.68 12.80 -8.91
CA ARG A 141 1.98 13.96 -8.36
C ARG A 141 2.57 15.28 -8.86
N TYR A 142 3.88 15.40 -8.92
CA TYR A 142 4.54 16.64 -9.35
C TYR A 142 4.37 16.91 -10.85
N TYR A 143 4.53 15.88 -11.69
CA TYR A 143 4.48 16.03 -13.15
C TYR A 143 3.06 15.95 -13.73
N VAL A 144 2.18 15.10 -13.18
CA VAL A 144 0.78 14.95 -13.66
C VAL A 144 -0.16 15.91 -12.93
N GLY A 145 0.18 16.33 -11.70
CA GLY A 145 -0.63 17.27 -10.92
C GLY A 145 -0.88 18.59 -11.63
N SER A 146 0.08 19.08 -12.43
CA SER A 146 -0.08 20.27 -13.28
C SER A 146 -1.21 20.12 -14.31
N TYR A 147 -1.38 18.92 -14.87
CA TYR A 147 -2.43 18.60 -15.83
C TYR A 147 -3.80 18.38 -15.15
N TRP A 148 -3.77 17.88 -13.91
CA TRP A 148 -4.96 17.53 -13.13
C TRP A 148 -5.62 18.75 -12.47
N ILE A 149 -4.82 19.67 -11.92
CA ILE A 149 -5.28 20.98 -11.41
C ILE A 149 -5.96 21.79 -12.52
N TYR A 150 -5.40 21.78 -13.74
CA TYR A 150 -6.01 22.48 -14.89
C TYR A 150 -7.41 21.96 -15.24
N LYS A 151 -7.65 20.64 -15.09
CA LYS A 151 -8.89 19.99 -15.52
C LYS A 151 -9.99 19.97 -14.46
N GLU A 152 -9.63 19.90 -13.17
CA GLU A 152 -10.61 19.93 -12.07
C GLU A 152 -10.95 21.36 -11.64
N THR A 153 -9.99 22.31 -11.62
CA THR A 153 -10.20 23.66 -11.05
C THR A 153 -10.87 24.65 -12.00
N ILE A 154 -10.54 24.63 -13.31
CA ILE A 154 -11.11 25.57 -14.29
C ILE A 154 -12.64 25.41 -14.45
N PRO A 155 -13.22 24.21 -14.66
CA PRO A 155 -14.67 24.09 -14.84
C PRO A 155 -15.50 24.35 -13.58
N THR A 156 -14.93 24.30 -12.37
CA THR A 156 -15.63 24.67 -11.13
C THR A 156 -15.59 26.17 -10.85
N ILE A 157 -14.50 26.86 -11.21
CA ILE A 157 -14.34 28.30 -11.00
C ILE A 157 -15.04 29.12 -12.09
N TYR A 158 -15.04 28.64 -13.34
CA TYR A 158 -15.65 29.34 -14.49
C TYR A 158 -17.12 29.75 -14.29
N PRO A 159 -18.03 28.90 -13.77
CA PRO A 159 -19.42 29.32 -13.51
C PRO A 159 -19.54 30.30 -12.34
N VAL A 160 -18.65 30.23 -11.34
CA VAL A 160 -18.65 31.16 -10.20
C VAL A 160 -18.24 32.57 -10.66
N ILE A 161 -17.14 32.69 -11.42
CA ILE A 161 -16.70 33.99 -11.96
C ILE A 161 -17.75 34.58 -12.92
N ARG A 162 -18.35 33.76 -13.78
CA ARG A 162 -19.42 34.17 -14.71
C ARG A 162 -20.65 34.72 -13.96
N ASN A 163 -21.02 34.11 -12.83
CA ASN A 163 -22.19 34.54 -12.05
C ASN A 163 -21.88 35.74 -11.13
N THR A 164 -20.64 35.94 -10.72
CA THR A 164 -20.23 37.08 -9.87
C THR A 164 -20.00 38.37 -10.67
N PHE A 165 -19.58 38.29 -11.94
CA PHE A 165 -19.44 39.44 -12.84
C PHE A 165 -20.40 39.32 -14.04
N PRO A 166 -21.67 39.71 -13.90
CA PRO A 166 -22.57 39.79 -15.05
C PRO A 166 -22.08 40.87 -16.01
N LEU A 167 -21.97 40.53 -17.30
CA LEU A 167 -21.56 41.41 -18.40
C LEU A 167 -22.45 42.67 -18.58
N SER A 168 -23.52 42.81 -17.80
CA SER A 168 -24.41 43.98 -17.79
C SER A 168 -23.84 45.21 -17.06
N LEU A 169 -22.71 45.10 -16.36
CA LEU A 169 -22.03 46.21 -15.67
C LEU A 169 -20.90 46.85 -16.50
N LEU A 170 -20.73 46.44 -17.77
CA LEU A 170 -19.67 46.90 -18.69
C LEU A 170 -20.20 47.71 -19.89
N ASN A 171 -21.45 48.17 -19.86
CA ASN A 171 -22.00 49.14 -20.80
C ASN A 171 -22.32 50.46 -20.09
#